data_AF-Q2Q7R1-F1
#
_entry.id   AF-Q2Q7R1-F1
#
_cell.length_a   1.000
_cell.length_b   1.000
_cell.length_c   1.000
_cell.angle_alpha   90.00
_cell.angle_beta   90.00
_cell.angle_gamma   90.00
#
_symmetry.space_group_name_H-M   'P 1'
#
loop_
_entity.id
_entity.type
_entity.pdbx_description
1 polymer ?
#
loop_
_entity_poly.entity_id
_entity_poly.type
_entity_poly.pdbx_seq_one_letter_code
_entity_poly.pdbx_strand_id
1 'polypeptide(L)'
;FFFFFFFPVLKGSEDLGEGLKAVWQLEQDVSVAGGGATQWGNRESFIGLAGEFGTLRAGRVANQFDDASQAIDPWDSNNDVASQLGIFKRHDDMPVSVRYDSPDFSGFSGSVQFVPAQNSKSAYTPATYTVDSSGVVTAVVGKPGSDVYYAGLNYKNGGFAGNYAFKYAKHANVGRDAFNLFLLGRIGEDDEAKGTDPLKNHQVHRLTGGYEEGGLNLALAAQLDLSENGDKTKNSTTEIAATASYRFGNAVPRISYAHGFDFIERGKKGEHTSYDQYAS
;
A
#
# COMPACT_ATOMS: atom_id res chain seq x y z
N PHE A 1 4.48 -19.61 -16.79
CA PHE A 1 5.83 -19.77 -16.22
C PHE A 1 5.79 -19.20 -14.82
N PHE A 2 5.94 -20.04 -13.79
CA PHE A 2 6.06 -19.58 -12.40
C PHE A 2 7.49 -19.06 -12.21
N PHE A 3 7.63 -17.77 -11.92
CA PHE A 3 8.91 -17.19 -11.50
C PHE A 3 9.01 -17.36 -9.98
N PHE A 4 10.04 -18.04 -9.52
CA PHE A 4 10.37 -18.09 -8.09
C PHE A 4 11.18 -16.84 -7.75
N PHE A 5 10.67 -15.99 -6.86
CA PHE A 5 11.45 -14.90 -6.29
C PHE A 5 12.11 -15.39 -5.02
N PHE A 6 13.36 -14.99 -4.82
CA PHE A 6 14.06 -15.24 -3.57
C PHE A 6 14.40 -13.88 -2.97
N PHE A 7 13.96 -13.65 -1.74
CA PHE A 7 14.22 -12.40 -1.04
C PHE A 7 15.31 -12.63 -0.01
N PRO A 8 16.60 -12.40 -0.33
CA PRO A 8 17.62 -12.45 0.70
C PRO A 8 17.36 -11.35 1.73
N VAL A 9 17.23 -11.78 2.99
CA VAL A 9 17.04 -10.91 4.16
C VAL A 9 18.29 -11.00 5.03
N LEU A 10 18.93 -9.86 5.28
CA LEU A 10 19.87 -9.71 6.38
C LEU A 10 19.14 -9.00 7.52
N LYS A 11 19.13 -9.60 8.70
CA LYS A 11 18.50 -9.00 9.88
C LYS A 11 19.32 -9.30 11.12
N GLY A 12 19.23 -8.42 12.11
CA GLY A 12 19.92 -8.58 13.38
C GLY A 12 19.26 -7.82 14.50
N SER A 13 19.66 -8.18 15.72
CA SER A 13 19.28 -7.49 16.94
C SER A 13 20.46 -7.45 17.91
N GLU A 14 20.64 -6.32 18.59
CA GLU A 14 21.65 -6.14 19.62
C GLU A 14 20.97 -5.71 20.91
N ASP A 15 21.29 -6.40 22.01
CA ASP A 15 20.79 -6.05 23.34
C ASP A 15 21.54 -4.82 23.85
N LEU A 16 20.78 -3.77 24.18
CA LEU A 16 21.32 -2.51 24.70
C LEU A 16 21.22 -2.43 26.23
N GLY A 17 20.69 -3.48 26.88
CA GLY A 17 20.45 -3.54 28.31
C GLY A 17 19.02 -3.17 28.70
N GLU A 18 18.61 -3.59 29.91
CA GLU A 18 17.32 -3.23 30.54
C GLU A 18 16.08 -3.52 29.66
N GLY A 19 16.16 -4.53 28.79
CA GLY A 19 15.07 -4.92 27.89
C GLY A 19 14.95 -4.09 26.60
N LEU A 20 15.85 -3.13 26.38
CA LEU A 20 15.96 -2.36 25.14
C LEU A 20 16.85 -3.07 24.13
N LYS A 21 16.45 -3.09 22.86
CA LYS A 21 17.21 -3.69 21.76
C LYS A 21 17.29 -2.77 20.56
N ALA A 22 18.45 -2.72 19.92
CA ALA A 22 18.56 -2.25 18.55
C ALA A 22 18.13 -3.37 17.61
N VAL A 23 17.35 -3.04 16.57
CA VAL A 23 16.90 -3.97 15.54
C VAL A 23 17.16 -3.40 14.16
N TRP A 24 17.50 -4.25 13.20
CA TRP A 24 17.70 -3.82 11.82
C TRP A 24 17.36 -4.95 10.85
N GLN A 25 16.96 -4.55 9.64
CA GLN A 25 16.67 -5.43 8.52
C GLN A 25 17.09 -4.76 7.22
N LEU A 26 17.63 -5.54 6.29
CA LEU A 26 17.86 -5.19 4.90
C LEU A 26 17.32 -6.34 4.05
N GLU A 27 16.29 -6.06 3.26
CA GLU A 27 15.66 -7.02 2.36
C GLU A 27 15.79 -6.55 0.92
N GLN A 28 16.10 -7.50 0.04
CA GLN A 28 16.34 -7.25 -1.37
C GLN A 28 15.43 -8.13 -2.24
N ASP A 29 14.96 -7.58 -3.35
CA ASP A 29 14.36 -8.34 -4.42
C ASP A 29 15.43 -8.90 -5.36
N VAL A 30 15.46 -10.22 -5.47
CA VAL A 30 16.33 -10.95 -6.39
C VAL A 30 15.45 -11.95 -7.17
N SER A 31 15.49 -11.87 -8.50
CA SER A 31 14.88 -12.89 -9.34
C SER A 31 15.94 -13.87 -9.84
N VAL A 32 15.64 -15.16 -9.70
CA VAL A 32 16.51 -16.25 -10.16
C VAL A 32 16.62 -16.31 -11.68
N ALA A 33 15.76 -15.60 -12.41
CA ALA A 33 15.80 -15.48 -13.86
C ALA A 33 16.83 -14.45 -14.36
N GLY A 34 17.65 -13.87 -13.46
CA GLY A 34 18.65 -12.85 -13.80
C GLY A 34 18.06 -11.44 -13.98
N GLY A 35 16.77 -11.26 -13.71
CA GLY A 35 16.15 -9.97 -13.45
C GLY A 35 16.19 -9.66 -11.95
N GLY A 36 16.01 -8.39 -11.57
CA GLY A 36 16.00 -7.98 -10.16
C GLY A 36 16.34 -6.51 -10.01
N ALA A 37 16.13 -5.95 -8.82
CA ALA A 37 16.49 -4.56 -8.59
C ALA A 37 18.00 -4.38 -8.61
N THR A 38 18.45 -3.34 -9.30
CA THR A 38 19.86 -2.95 -9.42
C THR A 38 20.37 -2.16 -8.21
N GLN A 39 19.46 -1.79 -7.29
CA GLN A 39 19.73 -1.08 -6.05
C GLN A 39 19.39 -1.96 -4.85
N TRP A 40 20.22 -1.85 -3.80
CA TRP A 40 20.02 -2.56 -2.53
C TRP A 40 18.89 -1.95 -1.70
N GLY A 41 18.19 -2.77 -0.91
CA GLY A 41 17.18 -2.32 0.05
C GLY A 41 15.86 -1.91 -0.59
N ASN A 42 15.51 -2.52 -1.72
CA ASN A 42 14.28 -2.24 -2.46
C ASN A 42 13.04 -2.99 -1.91
N ARG A 43 13.18 -3.71 -0.78
CA ARG A 43 12.09 -4.29 0.02
C ARG A 43 12.09 -3.70 1.44
N GLU A 44 11.53 -4.38 2.45
CA GLU A 44 11.46 -3.83 3.81
C GLU A 44 12.87 -3.75 4.41
N SER A 45 13.33 -2.52 4.67
CA SER A 45 14.68 -2.25 5.14
C SER A 45 14.67 -1.09 6.13
N PHE A 46 15.09 -1.35 7.37
CA PHE A 46 14.99 -0.38 8.47
C PHE A 46 16.07 -0.57 9.54
N ILE A 47 16.19 0.47 10.36
CA ILE A 47 16.80 0.41 11.70
C ILE A 47 15.74 0.81 12.72
N GLY A 48 15.83 0.32 13.95
CA GLY A 48 14.85 0.61 14.98
C GLY A 48 15.29 0.25 16.39
N LEU A 49 14.40 0.57 17.32
CA LEU A 49 14.49 0.23 18.74
C LEU A 49 13.26 -0.56 19.14
N ALA A 50 13.48 -1.64 19.90
CA ALA A 50 12.41 -2.49 20.42
C ALA A 50 12.58 -2.67 21.94
N GLY A 51 11.47 -2.78 22.66
CA GLY A 51 11.44 -3.06 24.09
C GLY A 51 10.02 -3.31 24.59
N GLU A 52 9.79 -3.21 25.90
CA GLU A 52 8.45 -3.36 26.50
C GLU A 52 7.45 -2.33 25.97
N PHE A 53 7.93 -1.17 25.50
CA PHE A 53 7.10 -0.13 24.90
C PHE A 53 6.62 -0.47 23.49
N GLY A 54 7.07 -1.57 22.87
CA GLY A 54 6.80 -1.92 21.47
C GLY A 54 8.02 -1.74 20.59
N THR A 55 7.82 -1.35 19.33
CA THR A 55 8.91 -1.21 18.36
C THR A 55 8.77 0.08 17.56
N LEU A 56 9.85 0.86 17.48
CA LEU A 56 9.97 2.04 16.63
C LEU A 56 10.96 1.75 15.51
N ARG A 57 10.53 1.89 14.25
CA ARG A 57 11.32 1.62 13.05
C ARG A 57 11.41 2.87 12.18
N ALA A 58 12.57 3.10 11.59
CA ALA A 58 12.80 4.13 10.59
C ALA A 58 13.50 3.54 9.37
N GLY A 59 12.99 3.83 8.19
CA GLY A 59 13.50 3.29 6.93
C GLY A 59 12.37 3.04 5.95
N ARG A 60 12.58 2.11 5.03
CA ARG A 60 11.57 1.68 4.07
C ARG A 60 10.72 0.58 4.70
N VAL A 61 9.56 0.96 5.24
CA VAL A 61 8.75 0.10 6.12
C VAL A 61 7.35 -0.04 5.54
N ALA A 62 6.83 -1.27 5.51
CA ALA A 62 5.49 -1.55 4.99
C ALA A 62 4.42 -0.79 5.78
N ASN A 63 3.39 -0.31 5.10
CA ASN A 63 2.29 0.39 5.74
C ASN A 63 1.21 -0.57 6.26
N GLN A 64 0.22 -0.01 6.95
CA GLN A 64 -0.84 -0.78 7.59
C GLN A 64 -1.77 -1.47 6.58
N PHE A 65 -1.78 -1.03 5.32
CA PHE A 65 -2.57 -1.68 4.27
C PHE A 65 -1.92 -2.99 3.81
N ASP A 66 -0.59 -3.07 3.80
CA ASP A 66 0.14 -4.32 3.58
C ASP A 66 -0.25 -5.38 4.62
N ASP A 67 -0.24 -5.01 5.91
CA ASP A 67 -0.69 -5.89 7.01
C ASP A 67 -2.16 -6.32 6.81
N ALA A 68 -3.03 -5.40 6.41
CA ALA A 68 -4.46 -5.65 6.17
C ALA A 68 -4.73 -6.55 4.96
N SER A 69 -3.79 -6.61 4.01
CA SER A 69 -3.89 -7.40 2.79
C SER A 69 -3.49 -8.86 2.96
N GLN A 70 -2.60 -9.17 3.91
CA GLN A 70 -2.10 -10.54 4.10
C GLN A 70 -3.21 -11.58 4.29
N ALA A 71 -4.34 -11.18 4.88
CA ALA A 71 -5.51 -12.06 5.07
C ALA A 71 -6.33 -12.28 3.78
N ILE A 72 -6.43 -11.26 2.92
CA ILE A 72 -7.29 -11.29 1.72
C ILE A 72 -6.53 -11.61 0.44
N ASP A 73 -5.21 -11.49 0.40
CA ASP A 73 -4.40 -11.79 -0.77
C ASP A 73 -3.14 -12.56 -0.36
N PRO A 74 -3.25 -13.88 -0.18
CA PRO A 74 -2.12 -14.71 0.20
C PRO A 74 -1.44 -15.32 -1.04
N TRP A 75 -1.69 -14.76 -2.23
CA TRP A 75 -1.16 -15.23 -3.52
C TRP A 75 0.27 -14.73 -3.76
N ASP A 76 1.12 -15.59 -4.31
CA ASP A 76 2.48 -15.23 -4.73
C ASP A 76 2.52 -15.15 -6.26
N SER A 77 2.77 -13.96 -6.81
CA SER A 77 2.77 -13.73 -8.26
C SER A 77 3.59 -12.50 -8.66
N ASN A 78 4.03 -12.46 -9.91
CA ASN A 78 4.65 -11.28 -10.54
C ASN A 78 3.67 -10.47 -11.41
N ASN A 79 2.37 -10.76 -11.32
CA ASN A 79 1.33 -10.08 -12.08
C ASN A 79 0.23 -9.62 -11.13
N ASP A 80 0.33 -8.37 -10.71
CA ASP A 80 -0.55 -7.72 -9.74
C ASP A 80 -2.03 -7.74 -10.16
N VAL A 81 -2.34 -7.94 -11.44
CA VAL A 81 -3.72 -7.85 -11.96
C VAL A 81 -4.34 -9.23 -12.24
N ALA A 82 -3.56 -10.20 -12.74
CA ALA A 82 -4.09 -11.49 -13.18
C ALA A 82 -3.99 -12.61 -12.14
N SER A 83 -3.22 -12.43 -11.07
CA SER A 83 -2.94 -13.49 -10.10
C SER A 83 -2.96 -13.01 -8.64
N GLN A 84 -3.36 -11.76 -8.41
CA GLN A 84 -3.49 -11.08 -7.12
C GLN A 84 -4.62 -10.06 -7.16
N LEU A 85 -5.00 -9.52 -6.01
CA LEU A 85 -6.00 -8.46 -5.90
C LEU A 85 -5.35 -7.07 -6.02
N GLY A 86 -4.48 -6.87 -7.01
CA GLY A 86 -3.65 -5.67 -7.11
C GLY A 86 -4.44 -4.37 -7.15
N ILE A 87 -5.63 -4.35 -7.81
CA ILE A 87 -6.43 -3.12 -7.88
C ILE A 87 -6.91 -2.70 -6.49
N PHE A 88 -7.46 -3.66 -5.74
CA PHE A 88 -7.88 -3.47 -4.37
C PHE A 88 -6.71 -3.04 -3.45
N LYS A 89 -5.54 -3.64 -3.67
CA LYS A 89 -4.30 -3.45 -2.89
C LYS A 89 -3.47 -2.24 -3.26
N ARG A 90 -3.93 -1.35 -4.15
CA ARG A 90 -3.14 -0.19 -4.62
C ARG A 90 -2.60 0.75 -3.53
N HIS A 91 -3.10 0.65 -2.29
CA HIS A 91 -2.62 1.44 -1.15
C HIS A 91 -1.59 0.72 -0.29
N ASP A 92 -1.31 -0.53 -0.58
CA ASP A 92 -0.24 -1.31 0.01
C ASP A 92 1.08 -0.71 -0.52
N ASP A 93 1.81 -0.03 0.36
CA ASP A 93 3.03 0.67 -0.01
C ASP A 93 4.07 0.49 1.10
N MET A 94 5.31 0.73 0.74
CA MET A 94 6.46 0.62 1.61
C MET A 94 7.29 1.90 1.51
N PRO A 95 6.78 3.02 2.07
CA PRO A 95 7.43 4.32 1.98
C PRO A 95 8.63 4.41 2.93
N VAL A 96 9.55 5.33 2.62
CA VAL A 96 10.58 5.75 3.57
C VAL A 96 9.91 6.59 4.67
N SER A 97 9.86 6.04 5.88
CA SER A 97 8.94 6.46 6.93
C SER A 97 9.49 6.15 8.32
N VAL A 98 8.78 6.66 9.32
CA VAL A 98 8.93 6.24 10.72
C VAL A 98 7.64 5.55 11.14
N ARG A 99 7.73 4.35 11.71
CA ARG A 99 6.59 3.54 12.15
C ARG A 99 6.79 3.11 13.60
N TYR A 100 5.74 3.24 14.40
CA TYR A 100 5.65 2.66 15.72
C TYR A 100 4.59 1.55 15.73
N ASP A 101 4.92 0.43 16.34
CA ASP A 101 4.05 -0.71 16.57
C ASP A 101 3.99 -0.98 18.08
N SER A 102 2.78 -1.02 18.64
CA SER A 102 2.57 -1.29 20.07
C SER A 102 2.82 -2.77 20.39
N PRO A 103 3.08 -3.10 21.68
CA PRO A 103 2.92 -4.47 22.15
C PRO A 103 1.50 -4.98 21.93
N ASP A 104 1.33 -6.30 22.00
CA ASP A 104 0.01 -6.91 22.12
C ASP A 104 -0.55 -6.68 23.53
N PHE A 105 -1.81 -6.29 23.60
CA PHE A 105 -2.56 -6.16 24.85
C PHE A 105 -3.91 -6.86 24.72
N SER A 106 -4.00 -8.07 25.27
CA SER A 106 -5.23 -8.90 25.24
C SER A 106 -5.75 -9.13 23.81
N GLY A 107 -4.84 -9.37 22.87
CA GLY A 107 -5.15 -9.59 21.46
C GLY A 107 -5.31 -8.32 20.63
N PHE A 108 -5.22 -7.13 21.23
CA PHE A 108 -5.18 -5.86 20.52
C PHE A 108 -3.75 -5.39 20.28
N SER A 109 -3.45 -4.89 19.08
CA SER A 109 -2.23 -4.14 18.81
C SER A 109 -2.50 -2.97 17.87
N GLY A 110 -1.77 -1.87 18.03
CA GLY A 110 -1.92 -0.67 17.23
C GLY A 110 -0.62 -0.28 16.56
N SER A 111 -0.71 0.46 15.46
CA SER A 111 0.45 1.05 14.81
C SER A 111 0.15 2.43 14.26
N VAL A 112 1.18 3.27 14.22
CA VAL A 112 1.13 4.59 13.57
C VAL A 112 2.38 4.76 12.74
N GLN A 113 2.25 5.40 11.58
CA GLN A 113 3.37 5.62 10.68
C GLN A 113 3.28 7.01 10.05
N PHE A 114 4.44 7.64 9.90
CA PHE A 114 4.58 8.97 9.35
C PHE A 114 5.56 8.96 8.19
N VAL A 115 5.14 9.52 7.06
CA VAL A 115 5.97 9.78 5.88
C VAL A 115 6.15 11.29 5.79
N PRO A 116 7.38 11.80 6.00
CA PRO A 116 7.67 13.20 5.77
C PRO A 116 7.38 13.58 4.32
N ALA A 117 6.91 14.81 4.10
CA ALA A 117 6.67 15.38 2.79
C ALA A 117 7.83 15.12 1.80
N GLN A 118 9.09 15.32 2.21
CA GLN A 118 10.26 15.12 1.35
C GLN A 118 10.46 13.67 0.89
N ASN A 119 9.90 12.70 1.62
CA ASN A 119 9.97 11.27 1.30
C ASN A 119 8.69 10.75 0.64
N SER A 120 7.63 11.57 0.58
CA SER A 120 6.39 11.20 -0.08
C SER A 120 6.53 11.37 -1.60
N LYS A 121 6.00 10.41 -2.36
CA LYS A 121 5.90 10.51 -3.82
C LYS A 121 4.78 11.49 -4.19
N SER A 122 5.04 12.80 -4.13
CA SER A 122 4.28 13.78 -4.90
C SER A 122 4.95 14.00 -6.25
N ALA A 123 4.16 14.17 -7.30
CA ALA A 123 4.60 14.17 -8.69
C ALA A 123 5.79 15.11 -8.92
N TYR A 124 6.96 14.52 -9.15
CA TYR A 124 8.03 15.17 -9.88
C TYR A 124 7.75 14.94 -11.36
N THR A 125 7.22 15.94 -12.04
CA THR A 125 7.54 16.12 -13.46
C THR A 125 8.82 16.94 -13.50
N PRO A 126 9.97 16.40 -13.94
CA PRO A 126 11.11 17.24 -14.27
C PRO A 126 10.65 18.22 -15.34
N ALA A 127 10.60 19.51 -15.02
CA ALA A 127 10.43 20.52 -16.05
C ALA A 127 11.83 20.93 -16.50
N THR A 128 12.13 20.77 -17.77
CA THR A 128 13.38 21.29 -18.34
C THR A 128 13.13 22.69 -18.85
N TYR A 129 13.94 23.67 -18.42
CA TYR A 129 13.98 24.98 -19.06
C TYR A 129 15.26 25.06 -19.91
N THR A 130 15.08 25.34 -21.20
CA THR A 130 16.20 25.56 -22.13
C THR A 130 16.72 26.98 -21.92
N VAL A 131 17.88 27.10 -21.28
CA VAL A 131 18.63 28.36 -21.23
C VAL A 131 19.51 28.35 -22.47
N ASP A 132 18.97 28.81 -23.60
CA ASP A 132 19.62 28.85 -24.92
C ASP A 132 20.15 27.51 -25.49
N SER A 133 20.78 27.57 -26.67
CA SER A 133 21.28 26.43 -27.44
C SER A 133 22.40 25.62 -26.76
N SER A 134 22.76 25.93 -25.51
CA SER A 134 23.93 25.36 -24.83
C SER A 134 23.65 24.71 -23.47
N GLY A 135 22.42 24.74 -22.93
CA GLY A 135 22.17 24.15 -21.61
C GLY A 135 20.71 23.85 -21.26
N VAL A 136 20.42 22.58 -20.99
CA VAL A 136 19.18 22.16 -20.30
C VAL A 136 19.41 22.31 -18.80
N VAL A 137 18.63 23.15 -18.14
CA VAL A 137 18.61 23.23 -16.68
C VAL A 137 17.35 22.52 -16.19
N THR A 138 17.51 21.62 -15.21
CA THR A 138 16.40 20.97 -14.54
C THR A 138 15.74 21.96 -13.58
N ALA A 139 14.48 22.29 -13.85
CA ALA A 139 13.61 23.02 -12.94
C ALA A 139 12.61 22.04 -12.30
N VAL A 140 12.49 22.09 -10.97
CA VAL A 140 11.44 21.36 -10.27
C VAL A 140 10.18 22.22 -10.33
N VAL A 141 9.23 21.86 -11.20
CA VAL A 141 7.89 22.48 -11.22
C VAL A 141 6.90 21.44 -10.69
N GLY A 142 6.92 21.27 -9.37
CA GLY A 142 5.99 20.41 -8.66
C GLY A 142 5.74 20.98 -7.27
N LYS A 143 4.51 20.86 -6.76
CA LYS A 143 4.22 21.17 -5.35
C LYS A 143 4.95 20.12 -4.50
N PRO A 144 5.55 20.51 -3.35
CA PRO A 144 6.22 19.56 -2.47
C PRO A 144 5.30 18.39 -2.09
N GLY A 145 5.92 17.27 -1.76
CA GLY A 145 5.28 16.15 -1.07
C GLY A 145 4.28 16.58 0.01
N SER A 146 3.26 15.76 0.25
CA SER A 146 2.46 15.91 1.46
C SER A 146 3.04 15.00 2.52
N ASP A 147 3.05 15.49 3.75
CA ASP A 147 3.08 14.59 4.89
C ASP A 147 1.94 13.56 4.75
N VAL A 148 2.28 12.28 4.95
CA VAL A 148 1.33 11.16 4.93
C VAL A 148 1.33 10.50 6.29
N TYR A 149 0.14 10.28 6.83
CA TYR A 149 -0.08 9.64 8.11
C TYR A 149 -0.81 8.34 7.87
N TYR A 150 -0.34 7.27 8.50
CA TYR A 150 -1.03 6.01 8.54
C TYR A 150 -1.29 5.60 10.00
N ALA A 151 -2.39 4.91 10.21
CA ALA A 151 -2.73 4.32 11.51
C ALA A 151 -3.36 2.94 11.29
N GLY A 152 -3.15 2.05 12.25
CA GLY A 152 -3.68 0.70 12.22
C GLY A 152 -4.12 0.22 13.59
N LEU A 153 -5.15 -0.61 13.62
CA LEU A 153 -5.59 -1.35 14.80
C LEU A 153 -5.86 -2.79 14.39
N ASN A 154 -5.31 -3.72 15.16
CA ASN A 154 -5.48 -5.16 14.99
C ASN A 154 -6.18 -5.74 16.21
N TYR A 155 -6.95 -6.79 15.98
CA TYR A 155 -7.48 -7.67 17.01
C TYR A 155 -7.36 -9.12 16.58
N LYS A 156 -6.94 -10.01 17.49
CA LYS A 156 -6.91 -11.46 17.27
C LYS A 156 -7.41 -12.20 18.51
N ASN A 157 -8.36 -13.11 18.33
CA ASN A 157 -8.86 -13.99 19.39
C ASN A 157 -9.56 -15.22 18.82
N GLY A 158 -9.19 -16.42 19.29
CA GLY A 158 -9.93 -17.66 19.01
C GLY A 158 -10.18 -17.93 17.52
N GLY A 159 -9.13 -17.86 16.70
CA GLY A 159 -9.23 -18.05 15.24
C GLY A 159 -9.75 -16.82 14.48
N PHE A 160 -10.44 -15.89 15.13
CA PHE A 160 -10.86 -14.63 14.52
C PHE A 160 -9.74 -13.60 14.52
N ALA A 161 -9.62 -12.87 13.42
CA ALA A 161 -8.73 -11.73 13.30
C ALA A 161 -9.46 -10.57 12.63
N GLY A 162 -9.16 -9.35 13.06
CA GLY A 162 -9.64 -8.12 12.45
C GLY A 162 -8.54 -7.08 12.38
N ASN A 163 -8.53 -6.29 11.32
CA ASN A 163 -7.64 -5.15 11.14
C ASN A 163 -8.44 -3.96 10.59
N TYR A 164 -8.13 -2.78 11.11
CA TYR A 164 -8.50 -1.52 10.50
C TYR A 164 -7.23 -0.75 10.11
N ALA A 165 -7.14 -0.31 8.86
CA ALA A 165 -6.05 0.51 8.34
C ALA A 165 -6.59 1.86 7.85
N PHE A 166 -5.84 2.92 8.14
CA PHE A 166 -6.17 4.29 7.78
C PHE A 166 -4.96 4.99 7.16
N LYS A 167 -5.22 5.81 6.13
CA LYS A 167 -4.27 6.72 5.50
C LYS A 167 -4.86 8.11 5.43
N TYR A 168 -4.05 9.13 5.69
CA TYR A 168 -4.38 10.52 5.42
C TYR A 168 -3.21 11.24 4.76
N ALA A 169 -3.49 11.96 3.68
CA ALA A 169 -2.57 12.90 3.08
C ALA A 169 -3.30 14.22 2.77
N LYS A 170 -2.73 15.35 3.19
CA LYS A 170 -3.33 16.66 2.93
C LYS A 170 -3.40 16.96 1.44
N HIS A 171 -2.35 16.58 0.71
CA HIS A 171 -2.31 16.61 -0.74
C HIS A 171 -1.97 15.22 -1.25
N ALA A 172 -2.69 14.75 -2.26
CA ALA A 172 -2.38 13.51 -2.94
C ALA A 172 -2.47 13.75 -4.44
N ASN A 173 -1.48 13.25 -5.17
CA ASN A 173 -1.50 13.26 -6.63
C ASN A 173 -2.10 11.96 -7.16
N VAL A 174 -3.28 11.60 -6.67
CA VAL A 174 -4.06 10.49 -7.25
C VAL A 174 -4.91 11.09 -8.36
N GLY A 175 -4.27 11.52 -9.45
CA GLY A 175 -5.02 11.99 -10.61
C GLY A 175 -5.95 10.89 -11.13
N ARG A 176 -7.05 11.28 -11.78
CA ARG A 176 -7.95 10.41 -12.55
C ARG A 176 -7.17 9.41 -13.41
N ASP A 177 -6.02 9.85 -13.93
CA ASP A 177 -5.10 9.05 -14.73
C ASP A 177 -4.38 7.93 -13.97
N ALA A 178 -4.08 8.06 -12.68
CA ALA A 178 -3.47 6.95 -11.94
C ALA A 178 -4.45 5.81 -11.70
N PHE A 179 -5.74 6.14 -11.51
CA PHE A 179 -6.83 5.15 -11.39
C PHE A 179 -7.21 4.57 -12.77
N ASN A 180 -7.37 5.41 -13.80
CA ASN A 180 -7.71 4.97 -15.16
C ASN A 180 -6.55 4.25 -15.89
N LEU A 181 -5.30 4.67 -15.73
CA LEU A 181 -4.13 3.97 -16.28
C LEU A 181 -4.03 2.56 -15.69
N PHE A 182 -4.35 2.44 -14.41
CA PHE A 182 -4.28 1.19 -13.68
C PHE A 182 -5.49 0.26 -13.94
N LEU A 183 -6.70 0.81 -14.14
CA LEU A 183 -7.92 0.04 -14.48
C LEU A 183 -8.11 -0.26 -15.97
N LEU A 184 -7.76 0.68 -16.85
CA LEU A 184 -8.17 0.68 -18.25
C LEU A 184 -6.99 0.68 -19.24
N GLY A 185 -5.75 0.78 -18.76
CA GLY A 185 -4.55 0.84 -19.60
C GLY A 185 -4.55 2.00 -20.61
N ARG A 186 -5.39 3.01 -20.39
CA ARG A 186 -5.52 4.20 -21.24
C ARG A 186 -5.26 5.45 -20.43
N ILE A 187 -4.38 6.28 -20.95
CA ILE A 187 -4.42 7.73 -20.71
C ILE A 187 -5.43 8.24 -21.73
N GLY A 188 -6.50 8.90 -21.30
CA GLY A 188 -7.40 9.55 -22.24
C GLY A 188 -6.63 10.64 -22.99
N GLU A 189 -6.68 10.66 -24.32
CA GLU A 189 -6.02 11.69 -25.15
C GLU A 189 -6.58 13.11 -24.90
N ASP A 190 -7.65 13.25 -24.12
CA ASP A 190 -8.48 14.45 -24.04
C ASP A 190 -8.31 15.33 -22.79
N ASP A 191 -7.17 15.29 -22.09
CA ASP A 191 -6.95 16.19 -20.94
C ASP A 191 -5.52 16.74 -20.78
N GLU A 192 -4.85 17.09 -21.89
CA GLU A 192 -3.55 17.80 -21.85
C GLU A 192 -3.58 19.22 -21.21
N ALA A 193 -4.72 19.73 -20.73
CA ALA A 193 -4.77 21.10 -20.19
C ALA A 193 -5.88 21.42 -19.17
N LYS A 194 -6.63 20.46 -18.62
CA LYS A 194 -7.70 20.76 -17.64
C LYS A 194 -7.44 20.19 -16.25
N GLY A 195 -6.55 20.84 -15.53
CA GLY A 195 -6.57 20.85 -14.07
C GLY A 195 -5.67 19.81 -13.41
N THR A 196 -4.38 20.13 -13.40
CA THR A 196 -3.32 19.64 -12.52
C THR A 196 -3.54 19.98 -11.03
N ASP A 197 -4.79 20.09 -10.58
CA ASP A 197 -5.07 20.40 -9.18
C ASP A 197 -4.86 19.14 -8.33
N PRO A 198 -3.86 19.11 -7.44
CA PRO A 198 -3.65 17.97 -6.57
C PRO A 198 -4.92 17.75 -5.75
N LEU A 199 -5.37 16.50 -5.66
CA LEU A 199 -6.43 16.14 -4.74
C LEU A 199 -6.02 16.53 -3.32
N LYS A 200 -7.00 16.95 -2.53
CA LYS A 200 -6.82 17.35 -1.14
C LYS A 200 -7.54 16.39 -0.22
N ASN A 201 -7.10 16.38 1.04
CA ASN A 201 -7.74 15.64 2.13
C ASN A 201 -7.96 14.15 1.78
N HIS A 202 -6.98 13.53 1.11
CA HIS A 202 -7.09 12.16 0.65
C HIS A 202 -7.06 11.22 1.84
N GLN A 203 -8.10 10.42 1.97
CA GLN A 203 -8.32 9.48 3.06
C GLN A 203 -8.61 8.11 2.48
N VAL A 204 -8.00 7.09 3.08
CA VAL A 204 -8.29 5.70 2.74
C VAL A 204 -8.57 4.97 4.03
N HIS A 205 -9.65 4.20 4.04
CA HIS A 205 -10.08 3.37 5.14
C HIS A 205 -10.20 1.94 4.64
N ARG A 206 -9.58 0.98 5.32
CA ARG A 206 -9.80 -0.45 5.05
C ARG A 206 -10.15 -1.15 6.35
N LEU A 207 -11.22 -1.94 6.32
CA LEU A 207 -11.57 -2.87 7.39
C LEU A 207 -11.46 -4.28 6.83
N THR A 208 -10.62 -5.10 7.45
CA THR A 208 -10.45 -6.52 7.11
C THR A 208 -10.85 -7.37 8.31
N GLY A 209 -11.60 -8.43 8.07
CA GLY A 209 -11.98 -9.41 9.09
C GLY A 209 -11.86 -10.82 8.55
N GLY A 210 -11.50 -11.77 9.39
CA GLY A 210 -11.32 -13.15 8.97
C GLY A 210 -11.40 -14.15 10.10
N TYR A 211 -11.44 -15.42 9.71
CA TYR A 211 -11.44 -16.58 10.59
C TYR A 211 -10.50 -17.64 10.02
N GLU A 212 -9.62 -18.15 10.87
CA GLU A 212 -8.71 -19.25 10.55
C GLU A 212 -8.70 -20.29 11.67
N GLU A 213 -9.26 -21.47 11.39
CA GLU A 213 -9.21 -22.62 12.30
C GLU A 213 -9.49 -23.93 11.53
N GLY A 214 -8.89 -25.05 11.97
CA GLY A 214 -9.24 -26.37 11.46
C GLY A 214 -8.97 -26.57 9.96
N GLY A 215 -8.02 -25.82 9.40
CA GLY A 215 -7.69 -25.83 7.98
C GLY A 215 -8.53 -24.90 7.11
N LEU A 216 -9.60 -24.30 7.64
CA LEU A 216 -10.38 -23.26 6.98
C LEU A 216 -9.70 -21.89 7.19
N ASN A 217 -9.62 -21.10 6.13
CA ASN A 217 -9.30 -19.68 6.20
C ASN A 217 -10.32 -18.90 5.36
N LEU A 218 -10.95 -17.90 5.99
CA LEU A 218 -11.87 -16.96 5.37
C LEU A 218 -11.44 -15.54 5.71
N ALA A 219 -11.46 -14.66 4.72
CA ALA A 219 -11.21 -13.24 4.92
C ALA A 219 -12.14 -12.39 4.05
N LEU A 220 -12.58 -11.27 4.61
CA LEU A 220 -13.40 -10.25 3.96
C LEU A 220 -12.75 -8.90 4.22
N ALA A 221 -12.75 -8.02 3.22
CA ALA A 221 -12.35 -6.63 3.38
C ALA A 221 -13.30 -5.67 2.70
N ALA A 222 -13.43 -4.49 3.27
CA ALA A 222 -14.10 -3.34 2.68
C ALA A 222 -13.14 -2.15 2.70
N GLN A 223 -13.07 -1.43 1.58
CA GLN A 223 -12.22 -0.26 1.40
C GLN A 223 -13.03 0.95 0.93
N LEU A 224 -12.73 2.12 1.51
CA LEU A 224 -13.29 3.41 1.15
C LEU A 224 -12.17 4.42 0.92
N ASP A 225 -12.12 4.94 -0.31
CA ASP A 225 -11.28 6.05 -0.71
C ASP A 225 -12.11 7.34 -0.76
N LEU A 226 -11.58 8.43 -0.20
CA LEU A 226 -12.21 9.76 -0.19
C LEU A 226 -11.18 10.82 -0.55
N SER A 227 -11.57 11.80 -1.35
CA SER A 227 -10.72 12.96 -1.65
C SER A 227 -11.53 14.18 -2.07
N GLU A 228 -10.87 15.34 -2.14
CA GLU A 228 -11.46 16.60 -2.59
C GLU A 228 -10.70 17.19 -3.76
N ASN A 229 -11.42 17.73 -4.75
CA ASN A 229 -10.82 18.50 -5.84
C ASN A 229 -10.45 19.92 -5.37
N GLY A 230 -9.72 20.67 -6.20
CA GLY A 230 -9.34 22.06 -5.93
C GLY A 230 -10.53 22.97 -5.57
N ASP A 231 -11.70 22.69 -6.15
CA ASP A 231 -12.97 23.40 -5.93
C ASP A 231 -13.83 22.83 -4.78
N LYS A 232 -13.26 21.94 -3.95
CA LYS A 232 -13.89 21.28 -2.78
C LYS A 232 -15.00 20.28 -3.11
N THR A 233 -15.25 19.98 -4.38
CA THR A 233 -16.12 18.87 -4.73
C THR A 233 -15.47 17.54 -4.32
N LYS A 234 -16.26 16.57 -3.87
CA LYS A 234 -15.77 15.32 -3.30
C LYS A 234 -15.70 14.21 -4.35
N ASN A 235 -14.69 13.34 -4.19
CA ASN A 235 -14.58 12.09 -4.90
C ASN A 235 -14.60 10.91 -3.92
N SER A 236 -15.10 9.76 -4.35
CA SER A 236 -15.09 8.55 -3.53
C SER A 236 -15.11 7.26 -4.35
N THR A 237 -14.41 6.24 -3.86
CA THR A 237 -14.49 4.86 -4.38
C THR A 237 -14.78 3.92 -3.21
N THR A 238 -15.64 2.93 -3.43
CA THR A 238 -15.90 1.85 -2.46
C THR A 238 -15.58 0.52 -3.10
N GLU A 239 -14.95 -0.36 -2.36
CA GLU A 239 -14.52 -1.67 -2.85
C GLU A 239 -14.68 -2.73 -1.76
N ILE A 240 -14.88 -3.97 -2.20
CA ILE A 240 -14.94 -5.14 -1.33
C ILE A 240 -14.03 -6.24 -1.87
N ALA A 241 -13.50 -7.06 -0.97
CA ALA A 241 -12.73 -8.25 -1.31
C ALA A 241 -13.09 -9.41 -0.40
N ALA A 242 -13.01 -10.63 -0.92
CA ALA A 242 -13.26 -11.86 -0.21
C ALA A 242 -12.28 -12.94 -0.65
N THR A 243 -11.77 -13.70 0.31
CA THR A 243 -10.87 -14.84 0.08
C THR A 243 -11.25 -16.01 0.94
N ALA A 244 -11.22 -17.19 0.34
CA ALA A 244 -11.47 -18.45 1.03
C ALA A 244 -10.42 -19.49 0.64
N SER A 245 -9.94 -20.25 1.61
CA SER A 245 -9.12 -21.44 1.35
C SER A 245 -9.40 -22.54 2.37
N TYR A 246 -9.11 -23.77 1.97
CA TYR A 246 -9.22 -24.92 2.86
C TYR A 246 -8.06 -25.90 2.66
N ARG A 247 -7.47 -26.38 3.76
CA ARG A 247 -6.36 -27.34 3.73
C ARG A 247 -6.87 -28.78 3.71
N PHE A 248 -6.62 -29.47 2.60
CA PHE A 248 -6.83 -30.92 2.43
C PHE A 248 -5.47 -31.64 2.45
N GLY A 249 -5.01 -32.01 3.65
CA GLY A 249 -3.67 -32.60 3.81
C GLY A 249 -2.57 -31.66 3.33
N ASN A 250 -1.92 -32.00 2.22
CA ASN A 250 -0.85 -31.19 1.61
C ASN A 250 -1.37 -30.20 0.54
N ALA A 251 -2.63 -30.28 0.15
CA ALA A 251 -3.23 -29.37 -0.83
C ALA A 251 -4.00 -28.24 -0.13
N VAL A 252 -3.89 -27.02 -0.65
CA VAL A 252 -4.62 -25.84 -0.15
C VAL A 252 -5.25 -25.10 -1.34
N PRO A 253 -6.39 -25.56 -1.87
CA PRO A 253 -7.17 -24.76 -2.81
C PRO A 253 -7.58 -23.43 -2.19
N ARG A 254 -7.55 -22.38 -3.01
CA ARG A 254 -7.90 -21.02 -2.63
C ARG A 254 -8.67 -20.34 -3.75
N ILE A 255 -9.52 -19.39 -3.39
CA ILE A 255 -10.20 -18.50 -4.33
C ILE A 255 -10.30 -17.10 -3.70
N SER A 256 -10.14 -16.08 -4.52
CA SER A 256 -10.30 -14.69 -4.14
C SER A 256 -11.11 -13.92 -5.17
N TYR A 257 -11.90 -12.97 -4.69
CA TYR A 257 -12.70 -12.06 -5.50
C TYR A 257 -12.63 -10.66 -4.91
N ALA A 258 -12.54 -9.64 -5.76
CA ALA A 258 -12.74 -8.25 -5.38
C ALA A 258 -13.64 -7.52 -6.37
N HIS A 259 -14.41 -6.58 -5.86
CA HIS A 259 -15.29 -5.72 -6.65
C HIS A 259 -15.08 -4.27 -6.26
N GLY A 260 -14.90 -3.40 -7.26
CA GLY A 260 -14.97 -1.96 -7.07
C GLY A 260 -16.25 -1.40 -7.66
N PHE A 261 -16.98 -0.65 -6.84
CA PHE A 261 -18.15 0.08 -7.29
C PHE A 261 -17.75 1.30 -8.10
N ASP A 262 -18.68 1.81 -8.92
CA ASP A 262 -18.41 2.97 -9.77
C ASP A 262 -17.90 4.17 -8.96
N PHE A 263 -16.81 4.76 -9.47
CA PHE A 263 -16.17 5.93 -8.90
C PHE A 263 -17.12 7.12 -8.91
N ILE A 264 -17.21 7.82 -7.78
CA ILE A 264 -17.94 9.09 -7.70
C ILE A 264 -16.91 10.20 -7.86
N GLU A 265 -17.03 11.00 -8.91
CA GLU A 265 -16.17 12.14 -9.17
C GLU A 265 -17.00 13.42 -9.12
N ARG A 266 -16.55 14.39 -8.32
CA ARG A 266 -17.23 15.69 -8.17
C ARG A 266 -18.72 15.50 -7.81
N GLY A 267 -19.03 14.49 -7.01
CA GLY A 267 -20.39 14.11 -6.61
C GLY A 267 -21.23 13.41 -7.68
N LYS A 268 -20.67 13.08 -8.85
CA LYS A 268 -21.36 12.36 -9.93
C LYS A 268 -20.77 10.98 -10.12
N LYS A 269 -21.64 10.01 -10.34
CA LYS A 269 -21.25 8.63 -10.67
C LYS A 269 -20.54 8.62 -12.03
N GLY A 270 -19.33 8.09 -12.09
CA GLY A 270 -18.58 7.87 -13.31
C GLY A 270 -19.15 6.70 -14.10
N GLU A 271 -19.23 6.84 -15.42
CA GLU A 271 -19.68 5.76 -16.29
C GLU A 271 -18.56 4.75 -16.51
N HIS A 272 -18.88 3.45 -16.40
CA HIS A 272 -17.96 2.33 -16.67
C HIS A 272 -16.67 2.35 -15.83
N THR A 273 -16.78 2.70 -14.54
CA THR A 273 -15.63 2.78 -13.61
C THR A 273 -15.61 1.67 -12.58
N SER A 274 -16.65 0.83 -12.52
CA SER A 274 -16.67 -0.41 -11.73
C SER A 274 -15.78 -1.49 -12.34
N TYR A 275 -15.35 -2.43 -11.49
CA TYR A 275 -14.50 -3.55 -11.90
C TYR A 275 -14.72 -4.80 -11.06
N ASP A 276 -14.30 -5.94 -11.61
CA ASP A 276 -14.20 -7.22 -10.92
C ASP A 276 -12.77 -7.79 -11.06
N GLN A 277 -12.23 -8.34 -9.98
CA GLN A 277 -10.96 -9.08 -9.97
C GLN A 277 -11.16 -10.47 -9.39
N TYR A 278 -10.46 -11.44 -9.96
CA TYR A 278 -10.46 -12.83 -9.52
C TYR A 278 -9.03 -13.33 -9.41
N ALA A 279 -8.74 -14.14 -8.39
CA ALA A 279 -7.50 -14.89 -8.28
C ALA A 279 -7.80 -16.31 -7.79
N SER A 280 -7.16 -17.32 -8.40
CA SER A 280 -7.37 -18.75 -8.17
C SER A 280 -6.12 -19.56 -8.50
#